data_AF-A0A6B3GJ12-F1
#
_entry.id   AF-A0A6B3GJ12-F1
#
_cell.length_a   1.000
_cell.length_b   1.000
_cell.length_c   1.000
_cell.angle_alpha   90.00
_cell.angle_beta   90.00
_cell.angle_gamma   90.00
#
_symmetry.space_group_name_H-M   'P 1'
#
loop_
_entity.id
_entity.type
_entity.pdbx_description
1 polymer ?
#
loop_
_entity_poly.entity_id
_entity_poly.type
_entity_poly.pdbx_seq_one_letter_code
_entity_poly.pdbx_strand_id
1 'polypeptide(L)'
;RRTFREYVTGSIGQGKWTLADGAQDGGALFRFPQGKGTYDAKKETLDAEFSGSIRFTGAHDLDLKFAAVTVAVTQGEGTLSADVTS
;
A
#
# COMPACT_ATOMS: atom_id res chain seq x y z
N ARG A 1 -3.35 0.31 -10.55
CA ARG A 1 -4.72 0.82 -10.85
C ARG A 1 -4.72 2.33 -10.64
N ARG A 2 -4.85 3.13 -11.71
CA ARG A 2 -4.97 4.61 -11.67
C ARG A 2 -6.30 5.10 -11.06
N THR A 3 -7.33 4.25 -11.19
CA THR A 3 -8.74 4.57 -10.92
C THR A 3 -9.08 4.84 -9.46
N PHE A 4 -8.34 4.30 -8.48
CA PHE A 4 -8.65 4.55 -7.07
C PHE A 4 -8.21 5.96 -6.61
N ARG A 5 -7.07 6.46 -7.10
CA ARG A 5 -6.63 7.83 -6.80
C ARG A 5 -7.63 8.84 -7.39
N GLU A 6 -8.03 8.63 -8.65
CA GLU A 6 -9.04 9.46 -9.33
C GLU A 6 -10.41 9.41 -8.64
N TYR A 7 -10.79 8.27 -8.05
CA TYR A 7 -12.04 8.16 -7.28
C TYR A 7 -11.96 8.93 -5.95
N VAL A 8 -10.87 8.78 -5.19
CA VAL A 8 -10.70 9.46 -3.90
C VAL A 8 -10.53 10.97 -4.09
N THR A 9 -9.71 11.42 -5.06
CA THR A 9 -9.50 12.86 -5.31
C THR A 9 -10.51 13.48 -6.27
N GLY A 10 -11.42 12.67 -6.83
CA GLY A 10 -12.47 13.11 -7.74
C GLY A 10 -13.67 13.71 -7.02
N SER A 11 -14.56 14.32 -7.80
CA SER A 11 -15.76 15.02 -7.33
C SER A 11 -16.74 14.19 -6.47
N ILE A 12 -16.58 12.86 -6.47
CA ILE A 12 -17.39 11.91 -5.69
C ILE A 12 -16.82 11.68 -4.29
N GLY A 13 -15.50 11.50 -4.14
CA GLY A 13 -14.88 11.26 -2.84
C GLY A 13 -14.58 12.53 -2.05
N GLN A 14 -14.34 13.65 -2.75
CA GLN A 14 -13.82 14.92 -2.18
C GLN A 14 -12.67 14.71 -1.20
N GLY A 15 -11.92 13.64 -1.40
CA GLY A 15 -11.00 13.12 -0.43
C GLY A 15 -9.57 13.56 -0.68
N LYS A 16 -8.79 13.55 0.39
CA LYS A 16 -7.35 13.73 0.36
C LYS A 16 -6.68 12.45 0.81
N TRP A 17 -5.42 12.31 0.43
CA TRP A 17 -4.56 11.28 0.98
C TRP A 17 -3.33 11.90 1.61
N THR A 18 -2.82 11.26 2.65
CA THR A 18 -1.56 11.63 3.31
C THR A 18 -0.65 10.42 3.36
N LEU A 19 0.65 10.67 3.20
CA LEU A 19 1.69 9.65 3.32
C LEU A 19 2.45 9.84 4.62
N ALA A 20 2.75 8.73 5.29
CA ALA A 20 3.51 8.71 6.52
C ALA A 20 4.43 7.49 6.57
N ASP A 21 5.23 7.39 7.63
CA ASP A 21 6.07 6.23 7.96
C ASP A 21 7.07 5.84 6.85
N GLY A 22 7.46 6.82 6.02
CA GLY A 22 8.40 6.62 4.91
C GLY A 22 7.76 6.34 3.55
N ALA A 23 6.42 6.27 3.46
CA ALA A 23 5.75 6.23 2.17
C ALA A 23 6.01 7.51 1.36
N GLN A 24 6.16 7.37 0.05
CA GLN A 24 6.50 8.47 -0.86
C GLN A 24 5.52 8.57 -2.02
N ASP A 25 5.29 9.79 -2.50
CA ASP A 25 4.53 10.01 -3.73
C ASP A 25 5.46 9.73 -4.92
N GLY A 26 5.19 8.64 -5.64
CA GLY A 26 5.87 8.29 -6.88
C GLY A 26 5.22 8.90 -8.12
N GLY A 27 4.33 9.88 -7.94
CA GLY A 27 3.54 10.50 -9.01
C GLY A 27 2.35 9.62 -9.38
N ALA A 28 2.54 8.67 -10.30
CA ALA A 28 1.46 7.78 -10.72
C ALA A 28 1.18 6.63 -9.74
N LEU A 29 2.08 6.39 -8.79
CA LEU A 29 2.06 5.28 -7.83
C LEU A 29 2.51 5.77 -6.46
N PHE A 30 2.01 5.15 -5.40
CA PHE A 30 2.61 5.27 -4.08
C PHE A 30 3.82 4.35 -3.97
N ARG A 31 4.88 4.81 -3.32
CA ARG A 31 6.09 4.03 -3.09
C ARG A 31 6.25 3.74 -1.61
N PHE A 32 6.54 2.49 -1.30
CA PHE A 32 6.87 2.00 0.03
C PHE A 32 8.33 1.54 -0.01
N PRO A 33 9.30 2.43 0.28
CA PRO A 33 10.72 2.10 0.22
C PRO A 33 11.15 1.27 1.44
N GLN A 34 12.44 0.92 1.50
CA GLN A 34 13.06 0.24 2.64
C GLN A 34 12.46 -1.14 2.95
N GLY A 35 12.15 -1.90 1.90
CA GLY A 35 11.71 -3.30 2.03
C GLY A 35 12.78 -4.16 2.73
N LYS A 36 12.36 -4.95 3.71
CA LYS A 36 13.20 -5.92 4.43
C LYS A 36 12.53 -7.28 4.39
N GLY A 37 13.30 -8.34 4.20
CA GLY A 37 12.71 -9.67 4.03
C GLY A 37 13.73 -10.77 3.85
N THR A 38 13.22 -11.98 3.66
CA THR A 38 14.00 -13.19 3.44
C THR A 38 13.59 -13.85 2.14
N TYR A 39 14.57 -14.35 1.39
CA TYR A 39 14.35 -15.13 0.18
C TYR A 39 15.00 -16.52 0.34
N ASP A 40 14.23 -17.58 0.11
CA ASP A 40 14.72 -18.96 0.05
C ASP A 40 14.63 -19.46 -1.40
N ALA A 41 15.78 -19.54 -2.07
CA ALA A 41 15.86 -20.00 -3.45
C ALA A 41 15.51 -21.48 -3.63
N LYS A 42 15.68 -22.32 -2.59
CA LYS A 42 15.36 -23.75 -2.69
C LYS A 42 13.86 -24.00 -2.60
N LYS A 43 13.17 -23.18 -1.81
CA LYS A 43 11.71 -23.25 -1.62
C LYS A 43 10.94 -22.32 -2.57
N GLU A 44 11.66 -21.46 -3.30
CA GLU A 44 11.09 -20.41 -4.14
C GLU A 44 10.13 -19.51 -3.36
N THR A 45 10.52 -19.15 -2.13
CA THR A 45 9.72 -18.30 -1.24
C THR A 45 10.38 -16.97 -0.96
N LEU A 46 9.59 -15.89 -0.96
CA LEU A 46 9.98 -14.55 -0.53
C LEU A 46 8.98 -14.08 0.50
N ASP A 47 9.46 -13.55 1.63
CA ASP A 47 8.65 -12.81 2.57
C ASP A 47 9.31 -11.46 2.81
N ALA A 48 8.60 -10.36 2.50
CA ALA A 48 9.14 -9.01 2.61
C ALA A 48 8.11 -8.06 3.21
N GLU A 49 8.58 -7.17 4.09
CA GLU A 49 7.81 -6.12 4.72
C GLU A 49 8.35 -4.75 4.28
N PHE A 50 7.44 -3.79 4.09
CA PHE A 50 7.77 -2.45 3.64
C PHE A 50 7.29 -1.40 4.64
N SER A 51 8.14 -0.40 4.85
CA SER A 51 7.76 0.76 5.66
C SER A 51 6.86 1.69 4.86
N GLY A 52 5.92 2.33 5.57
CA GLY A 52 5.05 3.36 5.01
C GLY A 52 3.59 3.12 5.33
N SER A 53 2.84 4.22 5.39
CA SER A 53 1.41 4.19 5.48
C SER A 53 0.76 5.26 4.61
N ILE A 54 -0.48 4.97 4.20
CA ILE A 54 -1.31 5.88 3.41
C ILE A 54 -2.64 5.99 4.12
N ARG A 55 -3.09 7.22 4.37
CA ARG A 55 -4.43 7.48 4.90
C ARG A 55 -5.24 8.23 3.87
N PHE A 56 -6.44 7.74 3.58
CA PHE A 56 -7.44 8.36 2.73
C PHE A 56 -8.55 8.91 3.62
N THR A 57 -8.86 10.19 3.49
CA THR A 57 -9.99 10.81 4.19
C THR A 57 -10.90 11.49 3.17
N GLY A 58 -12.22 11.40 3.31
CA GLY A 58 -13.17 12.01 2.37
C GLY A 58 -14.55 12.26 2.97
N ALA A 59 -15.52 12.56 2.12
CA ALA A 59 -16.92 12.74 2.53
C ALA A 59 -17.53 11.44 3.09
N HIS A 60 -18.66 11.55 3.79
CA HIS A 60 -19.39 10.43 4.39
C HIS A 60 -18.55 9.60 5.38
N ASP A 61 -17.77 10.29 6.22
CA ASP A 61 -16.92 9.70 7.25
C ASP A 61 -15.91 8.67 6.72
N LEU A 62 -15.53 8.78 5.44
CA LEU A 62 -14.46 7.96 4.87
C LEU A 62 -13.13 8.32 5.55
N ASP A 63 -12.55 7.36 6.26
CA ASP A 63 -11.23 7.47 6.86
C ASP A 63 -10.51 6.12 6.85
N LEU A 64 -9.81 5.80 5.78
CA LEU A 64 -9.11 4.52 5.61
C LEU A 64 -7.61 4.69 5.75
N LYS A 65 -6.98 3.94 6.65
CA LYS A 65 -5.52 3.83 6.75
C LYS A 65 -5.06 2.46 6.26
N PHE A 66 -4.09 2.46 5.35
CA PHE A 66 -3.33 1.30 4.90
C PHE A 66 -1.91 1.38 5.47
N ALA A 67 -1.45 0.32 6.13
CA ALA A 67 -0.11 0.23 6.69
C ALA A 67 0.40 -1.22 6.63
N ALA A 68 1.61 -1.45 7.15
CA ALA A 68 2.22 -2.79 7.26
C ALA A 68 2.13 -3.58 5.94
N VAL A 69 2.59 -2.96 4.85
CA VAL A 69 2.53 -3.60 3.53
C VAL A 69 3.51 -4.77 3.50
N THR A 70 3.03 -5.95 3.13
CA THR A 70 3.85 -7.16 3.00
C THR A 70 3.68 -7.82 1.64
N VAL A 71 4.74 -8.45 1.17
CA VAL A 71 4.78 -9.26 -0.05
C VAL A 71 5.22 -10.66 0.32
N ALA A 72 4.40 -11.64 -0.02
CA ALA A 72 4.75 -13.05 0.05
C ALA A 72 4.79 -13.61 -1.37
N VAL A 73 5.84 -14.36 -1.73
CA VAL A 73 5.89 -15.15 -2.97
C VAL A 73 6.08 -16.60 -2.59
N THR A 74 5.36 -17.50 -3.23
CA THR A 74 5.56 -18.95 -3.11
C THR A 74 5.42 -19.56 -4.50
N GLN A 75 6.45 -20.26 -4.96
CA GLN A 75 6.44 -20.98 -6.26
C GLN A 75 6.03 -20.08 -7.44
N GLY A 76 6.50 -18.83 -7.45
CA GLY A 76 6.20 -17.84 -8.49
C GLY A 76 4.86 -17.10 -8.34
N GLU A 77 4.01 -17.49 -7.40
CA GLU A 77 2.77 -16.78 -7.09
C GLU A 77 2.98 -15.75 -5.97
N GLY A 78 2.64 -14.48 -6.24
CA GLY A 78 2.83 -13.37 -5.32
C GLY A 78 1.52 -12.87 -4.71
N THR A 79 1.52 -12.65 -3.40
CA THR A 79 0.46 -12.00 -2.62
C THR A 79 0.96 -10.68 -2.04
N LEU A 80 0.17 -9.61 -2.20
CA LEU A 80 0.39 -8.31 -1.57
C LEU A 80 -0.69 -8.09 -0.51
N SER A 81 -0.26 -7.84 0.73
CA SER A 81 -1.15 -7.62 1.87
C SER A 81 -0.86 -6.27 2.53
N ALA A 82 -1.84 -5.76 3.28
CA ALA A 82 -1.72 -4.56 4.10
C ALA A 82 -2.74 -4.61 5.24
N ASP A 83 -2.39 -4.03 6.37
CA ASP A 83 -3.34 -3.77 7.45
C ASP A 83 -4.22 -2.59 7.08
N VAL A 84 -5.53 -2.76 7.26
CA VAL A 84 -6.54 -1.74 6.96
C VAL A 84 -7.28 -1.35 8.23
N THR A 85 -7.32 -0.05 8.52
CA THR A 85 -8.13 0.53 9.60
C THR A 85 -9.12 1.53 9.01
N SER A 86 -10.35 1.55 9.53
CA SER A 86 -11.43 2.46 9.14
C SER A 86 -12.06 3.12 10.36
#